data_AF-A0A671X9U7-F1
#
_entry.id   AF-A0A671X9U7-F1
#
_cell.length_a   1.000
_cell.length_b   1.000
_cell.length_c   1.000
_cell.angle_alpha   90.00
_cell.angle_beta   90.00
_cell.angle_gamma   90.00
#
_symmetry.space_group_name_H-M   'P 1'
#
loop_
_entity.id
_entity.type
_entity.pdbx_description
1 polymer ?
#
loop_
_entity_poly.entity_id
_entity_poly.type
_entity_poly.pdbx_seq_one_letter_code
_entity_poly.pdbx_strand_id
1 'polypeptide(L)'
;MTWNSTMSSGYSSLEEDSEEYFFTARTSFFKKPSGKVTVSKDVEKERELRTEFSREEIRQRIELYNSVTKDHLKMTLNASGVYTGFIKVQMDLRRPVTVRGGQKGAGGAVLEEAFYLPRGVSNTLHISSNNTVRQVIIALLNKFTVADNPAKYALYKRYRREEQVYVCKLADGEQPLFLRLVAGPDTDTLSFVLREQQTGEVMWDAFSIPELRNFLRILDKEEDEQREAVIRRYEAYRQRLQEALQEVRGPS
;
A
#
# COMPACT_ATOMS: atom_id res chain seq x y z
N MET A 1 9.05 -62.70 -45.09
CA MET A 1 8.13 -63.84 -44.94
C MET A 1 6.97 -63.39 -44.06
N THR A 2 5.74 -63.63 -44.53
CA THR A 2 4.47 -63.83 -43.79
C THR A 2 4.12 -62.84 -42.65
N TRP A 3 3.23 -61.85 -42.82
CA TRP A 3 1.74 -61.90 -42.83
C TRP A 3 1.06 -62.39 -41.53
N ASN A 4 0.01 -61.65 -41.13
CA ASN A 4 -1.13 -61.94 -40.22
C ASN A 4 -1.03 -61.32 -38.81
N SER A 5 -1.80 -60.28 -38.44
CA SER A 5 -3.22 -60.29 -38.01
C SER A 5 -3.28 -59.87 -36.52
N THR A 6 -4.26 -59.21 -35.89
CA THR A 6 -5.59 -58.66 -36.21
C THR A 6 -6.13 -58.07 -34.88
N MET A 7 -6.88 -56.95 -34.93
CA MET A 7 -7.84 -56.42 -33.90
C MET A 7 -7.24 -56.02 -32.52
N SER A 8 -7.76 -55.05 -31.75
CA SER A 8 -9.16 -54.68 -31.47
C SER A 8 -9.25 -53.32 -30.75
N SER A 9 -10.48 -52.83 -30.59
CA SER A 9 -10.96 -51.53 -30.13
C SER A 9 -10.69 -51.10 -28.67
N GLY A 10 -10.67 -49.78 -28.46
CA GLY A 10 -11.65 -49.10 -27.58
C GLY A 10 -11.21 -48.64 -26.17
N TYR A 11 -11.51 -47.35 -25.90
CA TYR A 11 -11.60 -46.64 -24.59
C TYR A 11 -10.27 -46.39 -23.84
N SER A 12 -9.81 -45.13 -23.68
CA SER A 12 -10.26 -44.07 -22.75
C SER A 12 -9.58 -44.12 -21.38
N SER A 13 -8.74 -43.12 -21.08
CA SER A 13 -8.54 -42.45 -19.78
C SER A 13 -7.48 -41.37 -20.03
N LEU A 14 -7.75 -40.06 -19.86
CA LEU A 14 -7.65 -39.31 -18.59
C LEU A 14 -6.39 -39.69 -17.80
N GLU A 15 -5.56 -38.81 -17.26
CA GLU A 15 -5.45 -37.35 -17.15
C GLU A 15 -4.05 -37.14 -16.52
N GLU A 16 -3.47 -35.95 -16.66
CA GLU A 16 -2.38 -35.33 -15.87
C GLU A 16 -1.35 -34.71 -16.82
N ASP A 17 -1.42 -33.39 -17.03
CA ASP A 17 -0.42 -32.57 -16.36
C ASP A 17 -0.81 -31.09 -16.29
N SER A 18 -0.66 -30.56 -15.08
CA SER A 18 -0.20 -29.21 -14.76
C SER A 18 -1.12 -28.00 -15.05
N GLU A 19 -1.68 -27.53 -13.94
CA GLU A 19 -2.31 -26.24 -13.70
C GLU A 19 -1.34 -25.05 -13.96
N GLU A 20 -1.62 -24.24 -15.00
CA GLU A 20 -1.19 -22.84 -15.06
C GLU A 20 -2.42 -21.96 -15.36
N TYR A 21 -3.12 -21.55 -14.30
CA TYR A 21 -4.17 -20.53 -14.41
C TYR A 21 -3.63 -19.18 -13.97
N PHE A 22 -3.19 -18.41 -14.97
CA PHE A 22 -2.99 -16.96 -14.85
C PHE A 22 -4.34 -16.26 -14.61
N PHE A 23 -4.36 -15.41 -13.57
CA PHE A 23 -5.47 -14.53 -13.25
C PHE A 23 -5.68 -13.49 -14.36
N THR A 24 -6.64 -13.76 -15.24
CA THR A 24 -7.23 -12.74 -16.12
C THR A 24 -8.36 -12.04 -15.38
N ALA A 25 -8.30 -10.71 -15.27
CA ALA A 25 -9.37 -9.90 -14.70
C ALA A 25 -10.64 -10.08 -15.54
N ARG A 26 -11.61 -10.86 -15.04
CA ARG A 26 -12.92 -11.01 -15.67
C ARG A 26 -13.78 -9.81 -15.29
N THR A 27 -14.00 -8.93 -16.25
CA THR A 27 -15.19 -8.06 -16.26
C THR A 27 -16.39 -8.98 -16.53
N SER A 28 -17.34 -9.05 -15.60
CA SER A 28 -18.59 -9.78 -15.82
C SER A 28 -19.76 -9.09 -15.15
N PHE A 29 -20.58 -8.45 -15.99
CA PHE A 29 -21.95 -8.10 -15.68
C PHE A 29 -22.79 -9.38 -15.73
N PHE A 30 -23.12 -9.97 -14.58
CA PHE A 30 -24.23 -10.93 -14.44
C PHE A 30 -24.84 -10.83 -13.04
N LYS A 31 -26.15 -10.55 -12.98
CA LYS A 31 -26.99 -10.66 -11.78
C LYS A 31 -27.21 -12.13 -11.40
N LYS A 32 -27.02 -12.50 -10.13
CA LYS A 32 -27.67 -13.64 -9.44
C LYS A 32 -27.38 -13.63 -7.91
N PRO A 33 -28.05 -14.48 -7.10
CA PRO A 33 -29.21 -14.21 -6.25
C PRO A 33 -28.88 -13.97 -4.75
N SER A 34 -29.90 -13.70 -3.94
CA SER A 34 -29.79 -13.46 -2.49
C SER A 34 -29.14 -14.63 -1.75
N GLY A 35 -27.93 -14.43 -1.28
CA GLY A 35 -27.28 -15.20 -0.23
C GLY A 35 -26.67 -14.21 0.74
N LYS A 36 -27.01 -14.32 2.03
CA LYS A 36 -26.70 -13.37 3.10
C LYS A 36 -25.25 -12.88 3.04
N VAL A 37 -25.07 -11.65 2.56
CA VAL A 37 -23.85 -10.88 2.80
C VAL A 37 -23.84 -10.56 4.29
N THR A 38 -22.95 -11.22 5.04
CA THR A 38 -22.50 -10.66 6.30
C THR A 38 -21.83 -9.35 5.96
N VAL A 39 -22.61 -8.28 6.06
CA VAL A 39 -22.14 -6.91 6.11
C VAL A 39 -21.21 -6.88 7.30
N SER A 40 -19.91 -7.03 7.05
CA SER A 40 -18.87 -6.52 7.92
C SER A 40 -19.10 -5.02 7.91
N LYS A 41 -20.02 -4.57 8.77
CA LYS A 41 -20.28 -3.18 9.00
C LYS A 41 -18.91 -2.58 9.29
N ASP A 42 -18.53 -1.60 8.49
CA ASP A 42 -17.62 -0.53 8.89
C ASP A 42 -18.22 0.16 10.13
N VAL A 43 -18.17 -0.52 11.28
CA VAL A 43 -18.48 0.04 12.58
C VAL A 43 -17.21 0.73 13.04
N GLU A 44 -16.94 1.88 12.43
CA GLU A 44 -16.24 3.03 13.03
C GLU A 44 -16.03 4.13 11.97
N LYS A 45 -17.09 4.43 11.22
CA LYS A 45 -17.32 5.84 10.84
C LYS A 45 -17.56 6.59 12.16
N GLU A 46 -16.77 7.63 12.40
CA GLU A 46 -16.91 8.56 13.55
C GLU A 46 -16.67 7.97 14.95
N ARG A 47 -15.42 7.65 15.27
CA ARG A 47 -14.83 8.39 16.39
C ARG A 47 -14.00 9.49 15.77
N GLU A 48 -14.64 10.61 15.45
CA GLU A 48 -13.94 11.89 15.52
C GLU A 48 -13.40 11.98 16.94
N LEU A 49 -12.16 11.52 17.11
CA LEU A 49 -11.38 11.82 18.29
C LEU A 49 -11.35 13.33 18.31
N ARG A 50 -12.15 13.97 19.16
CA ARG A 50 -12.13 15.42 19.37
C ARG A 50 -10.67 15.87 19.33
N THR A 51 -10.27 16.56 18.28
CA THR A 51 -8.89 17.06 18.13
C THR A 51 -8.65 18.28 19.01
N GLU A 52 -9.70 18.73 19.69
CA GLU A 52 -9.74 19.97 20.46
C GLU A 52 -10.10 19.62 21.91
N PHE A 53 -9.06 19.53 22.73
CA PHE A 53 -9.21 19.67 24.17
C PHE A 53 -9.02 21.15 24.53
N SER A 54 -9.72 21.59 25.57
CA SER A 54 -9.47 22.90 26.18
C SER A 54 -8.03 22.97 26.70
N ARG A 55 -7.52 24.20 26.86
CA ARG A 55 -6.15 24.42 27.35
C ARG A 55 -5.92 23.75 28.71
N GLU A 56 -6.94 23.79 29.57
CA GLU A 56 -6.94 23.21 30.91
C GLU A 56 -6.90 21.68 30.84
N GLU A 57 -7.68 21.06 29.95
CA GLU A 57 -7.65 19.61 29.72
C GLU A 57 -6.30 19.15 29.17
N ILE A 58 -5.72 19.90 28.22
CA ILE A 58 -4.38 19.61 27.69
C ILE A 58 -3.35 19.65 28.81
N ARG A 59 -3.41 20.70 29.66
CA ARG A 59 -2.52 20.83 30.81
C ARG A 59 -2.64 19.64 31.76
N GLN A 60 -3.85 19.26 32.14
CA GLN A 60 -4.09 18.12 33.03
C GLN A 60 -3.58 16.82 32.43
N ARG A 61 -3.84 16.57 31.13
CA ARG A 61 -3.32 15.38 30.45
C ARG A 61 -1.80 15.36 30.36
N ILE A 62 -1.16 16.51 30.15
CA ILE A 62 0.31 16.62 30.15
C ILE A 62 0.87 16.33 31.55
N GLU A 63 0.24 16.85 32.61
CA GLU A 63 0.64 16.56 33.99
C GLU A 63 0.52 15.06 34.30
N LEU A 64 -0.60 14.44 33.94
CA LEU A 64 -0.79 13.00 34.06
C LEU A 64 0.25 12.22 33.24
N TYR A 65 0.43 12.56 31.97
CA TYR A 65 1.43 11.94 31.09
C TYR A 65 2.83 12.01 31.70
N ASN A 66 3.23 13.18 32.19
CA ASN A 66 4.55 13.41 32.78
C ASN A 66 4.74 12.71 34.12
N SER A 67 3.67 12.46 34.87
CA SER A 67 3.71 11.73 36.15
C SER A 67 4.05 10.24 35.97
N VAL A 68 3.55 9.63 34.88
CA VAL A 68 3.79 8.22 34.56
C VAL A 68 4.99 8.02 33.61
N THR A 69 5.51 9.09 33.02
CA THR A 69 6.70 9.04 32.15
C THR A 69 7.95 8.85 33.00
N LYS A 70 8.56 7.67 32.90
CA LYS A 70 9.80 7.33 33.62
C LYS A 70 11.07 7.88 32.96
N ASP A 71 10.98 8.26 31.69
CA ASP A 71 12.11 8.74 30.88
C ASP A 71 12.20 10.27 30.84
N HIS A 72 13.26 10.80 30.23
CA HIS A 72 13.38 12.24 29.90
C HIS A 72 12.44 12.70 28.75
N LEU A 73 11.56 11.82 28.26
CA LEU A 73 10.68 12.04 27.11
C LEU A 73 9.33 12.67 27.53
N LYS A 74 9.40 13.76 28.30
CA LYS A 74 8.23 14.48 28.82
C LYS A 74 7.62 15.42 27.78
N MET A 75 6.37 15.81 28.03
CA MET A 75 5.69 16.85 27.26
C MET A 75 5.75 18.20 27.99
N THR A 76 5.85 19.28 27.23
CA THR A 76 5.95 20.64 27.75
C THR A 76 4.87 21.51 27.12
N LEU A 77 4.07 22.18 27.94
CA LEU A 77 3.07 23.14 27.47
C LEU A 77 3.67 24.55 27.43
N ASN A 78 3.62 25.22 26.28
CA ASN A 78 4.11 26.59 26.14
C ASN A 78 3.03 27.62 26.50
N ALA A 79 3.46 28.85 26.77
CA ALA A 79 2.57 29.97 27.08
C ALA A 79 1.56 30.28 25.96
N SER A 80 1.91 29.97 24.70
CA SER A 80 1.06 30.11 23.51
C SER A 80 -0.04 29.07 23.39
N GLY A 81 -0.09 28.06 24.28
CA GLY A 81 -1.04 26.95 24.21
C GLY A 81 -0.57 25.78 23.33
N VAL A 82 0.50 25.95 22.57
CA VAL A 82 1.17 24.86 21.84
C VAL A 82 1.97 24.02 22.82
N TYR A 83 1.82 22.70 22.76
CA TYR A 83 2.66 21.79 23.55
C TYR A 83 3.64 21.04 22.65
N THR A 84 4.78 20.64 23.22
CA THR A 84 5.81 19.86 22.55
C THR A 84 6.07 18.58 23.31
N GLY A 85 6.60 17.57 22.62
CA GLY A 85 6.92 16.30 23.23
C GLY A 85 7.58 15.36 22.24
N PHE A 86 7.72 14.11 22.66
CA PHE A 86 8.45 13.10 21.90
C PHE A 86 7.52 12.03 21.36
N ILE A 87 7.77 11.62 20.12
CA ILE A 87 7.15 10.42 19.53
C ILE A 87 8.25 9.48 19.05
N LYS A 88 8.04 8.17 19.26
CA LYS A 88 8.90 7.13 18.72
C LYS A 88 8.22 6.50 17.51
N VAL A 89 8.88 6.55 16.36
CA VAL A 89 8.39 5.99 15.10
C VAL A 89 9.33 4.88 14.65
N GLN A 90 8.78 3.68 14.44
CA GLN A 90 9.51 2.55 13.87
C GLN A 90 9.50 2.65 12.35
N MET A 91 10.67 2.57 11.72
CA MET A 91 10.84 2.52 10.27
C MET A 91 10.72 1.07 9.80
N ASP A 92 9.73 0.79 8.97
CA ASP A 92 9.50 -0.53 8.35
C ASP A 92 9.40 -0.34 6.83
N LEU A 93 10.54 0.03 6.24
CA LEU A 93 10.69 0.27 4.80
C LEU A 93 11.25 -0.98 4.13
N ARG A 94 10.64 -1.42 3.01
CA ARG A 94 10.98 -2.70 2.35
C ARG A 94 11.88 -2.59 1.13
N ARG A 95 12.25 -1.38 0.70
CA ARG A 95 13.00 -1.16 -0.55
C ARG A 95 14.42 -0.65 -0.34
N PRO A 96 15.34 -0.91 -1.29
CA PRO A 96 16.57 -0.15 -1.40
C PRO A 96 16.20 1.34 -1.50
N VAL A 97 16.58 2.11 -0.50
CA VAL A 97 16.31 3.54 -0.45
C VAL A 97 17.35 4.19 -1.35
N THR A 98 16.94 4.92 -2.38
CA THR A 98 17.87 5.82 -3.09
C THR A 98 18.27 6.92 -2.12
N VAL A 99 19.52 6.88 -1.69
CA VAL A 99 20.13 7.89 -0.85
C VAL A 99 20.86 8.85 -1.78
N ARG A 100 20.60 10.15 -1.63
CA ARG A 100 21.43 11.18 -2.30
C ARG A 100 22.82 11.11 -1.69
N GLY A 101 23.74 10.42 -2.35
CA GLY A 101 25.14 10.36 -1.98
C GLY A 101 25.73 11.78 -2.01
N GLY A 102 26.32 12.21 -0.89
CA GLY A 102 26.96 13.52 -0.74
C GLY A 102 28.28 13.69 -1.52
N GLN A 103 28.57 12.85 -2.52
CA GLN A 103 29.75 12.99 -3.36
C GLN A 103 29.39 13.66 -4.68
N LYS A 104 29.83 14.92 -4.82
CA LYS A 104 29.93 15.60 -6.11
C LYS A 104 30.97 14.86 -6.96
N GLY A 105 30.51 13.98 -7.85
CA GLY A 105 31.33 13.51 -8.95
C GLY A 105 31.68 14.65 -9.90
N ALA A 106 32.89 14.63 -10.45
CA ALA A 106 33.31 15.56 -11.50
C ALA A 106 32.42 15.38 -12.73
N GLY A 107 31.41 16.24 -12.88
CA GLY A 107 30.39 16.14 -13.93
C GLY A 107 28.98 16.57 -13.53
N GLY A 108 28.72 16.90 -12.27
CA GLY A 108 27.44 17.52 -11.86
C GLY A 108 26.23 16.57 -11.78
N ALA A 109 26.40 15.28 -12.09
CA ALA A 109 25.38 14.26 -11.85
C ALA A 109 25.50 13.71 -10.42
N VAL A 110 24.41 13.77 -9.66
CA VAL A 110 24.28 13.15 -8.34
C VAL A 110 24.18 11.63 -8.54
N LEU A 111 25.17 10.89 -8.05
CA LEU A 111 25.12 9.43 -8.02
C LEU A 111 24.14 9.02 -6.90
N GLU A 112 22.95 8.54 -7.28
CA GLU A 112 22.01 7.95 -6.31
C GLU A 112 22.43 6.50 -6.03
N GLU A 113 23.06 6.27 -4.87
CA GLU A 113 23.39 4.93 -4.40
C GLU A 113 22.25 4.38 -3.53
N ALA A 114 21.80 3.17 -3.86
CA ALA A 114 20.77 2.46 -3.13
C ALA A 114 21.35 1.87 -1.82
N PHE A 115 21.06 2.47 -0.67
CA PHE A 115 21.43 1.92 0.63
C PHE A 115 20.23 1.25 1.31
N TYR A 116 20.50 0.15 2.01
CA TYR A 116 19.51 -0.56 2.80
C TYR A 116 19.41 0.08 4.19
N LEU A 117 18.25 0.63 4.55
CA LEU A 117 17.97 0.92 5.95
C LEU A 117 17.63 -0.42 6.66
N PRO A 118 18.32 -0.80 7.75
CA PRO A 118 17.97 -1.99 8.50
C PRO A 118 16.51 -1.96 8.94
N ARG A 119 15.82 -3.10 8.84
CA ARG A 119 14.40 -3.19 9.24
C ARG A 119 14.29 -2.96 10.75
N GLY A 120 13.31 -2.16 11.16
CA GLY A 120 13.01 -1.94 12.58
C GLY A 120 13.82 -0.83 13.24
N VAL A 121 14.53 0.01 12.49
CA VAL A 121 15.16 1.22 13.03
C VAL A 121 14.08 2.12 13.63
N SER A 122 14.18 2.41 14.93
CA SER A 122 13.28 3.35 15.59
C SER A 122 13.90 4.73 15.69
N ASN A 123 13.12 5.76 15.40
CA ASN A 123 13.54 7.14 15.50
C ASN A 123 12.65 7.89 16.50
N THR A 124 13.28 8.56 17.47
CA THR A 124 12.57 9.43 18.41
C THR A 124 12.66 10.87 17.91
N LEU A 125 11.51 11.49 17.67
CA LEU A 125 11.39 12.85 17.20
C LEU A 125 10.84 13.74 18.32
N HIS A 126 11.38 14.94 18.44
CA HIS A 126 10.77 16.01 19.23
C HIS A 126 9.90 16.87 18.30
N ILE A 127 8.60 16.90 18.56
CA ILE A 127 7.61 17.60 17.72
C ILE A 127 6.68 18.46 18.58
N SER A 128 6.01 19.42 17.95
CA SER A 128 4.93 20.20 18.55
C SER A 128 3.55 19.66 18.19
N SER A 129 2.53 20.09 18.92
CA SER A 129 1.12 19.73 18.70
C SER A 129 0.64 20.05 17.29
N ASN A 130 1.21 21.07 16.64
CA ASN A 130 0.79 21.51 15.31
C ASN A 130 1.41 20.67 14.18
N ASN A 131 2.33 19.75 14.50
CA ASN A 131 2.93 18.90 13.48
C ASN A 131 1.93 17.86 12.98
N THR A 132 1.71 17.87 11.68
CA THR A 132 0.85 16.91 10.98
C THR A 132 1.59 15.61 10.68
N VAL A 133 0.85 14.54 10.45
CA VAL A 133 1.40 13.25 9.98
C VAL A 133 2.26 13.45 8.73
N ARG A 134 1.80 14.26 7.77
CA ARG A 134 2.56 14.56 6.54
C ARG A 134 3.93 15.19 6.82
N GLN A 135 3.99 16.16 7.73
CA GLN A 135 5.24 16.80 8.12
C GLN A 135 6.19 15.82 8.83
N VAL A 136 5.64 14.95 9.68
CA VAL A 136 6.42 13.90 10.36
C VAL A 136 7.00 12.90 9.36
N ILE A 137 6.22 12.48 8.36
CA ILE A 137 6.69 11.61 7.27
C ILE A 137 7.84 12.28 6.53
N ILE A 138 7.68 13.52 6.05
CA ILE A 138 8.72 14.25 5.32
C ILE A 138 10.00 14.40 6.17
N ALA A 139 9.86 14.75 7.44
CA ALA A 139 11.00 14.92 8.35
C ALA A 139 11.77 13.60 8.56
N LEU A 140 11.06 12.47 8.66
CA LEU A 140 11.67 11.16 8.79
C LEU A 140 12.41 10.76 7.50
N LEU A 141 11.77 10.91 6.35
CA LEU A 141 12.38 10.58 5.06
C LEU A 141 13.64 11.42 4.80
N ASN A 142 13.59 12.73 5.05
CA ASN A 142 14.76 13.61 4.93
C ASN A 142 15.89 13.20 5.88
N LYS A 143 15.57 12.86 7.13
CA LYS A 143 16.55 12.43 8.14
C LYS A 143 17.23 11.11 7.77
N PHE A 144 16.52 10.21 7.10
CA PHE A 144 17.06 8.96 6.57
C PHE A 144 17.51 9.08 5.11
N THR A 145 17.61 10.31 4.58
CA THR A 145 18.06 10.61 3.21
C THR A 145 17.31 9.84 2.12
N VAL A 146 16.04 9.50 2.37
CA VAL A 146 15.16 8.82 1.41
C VAL A 146 14.71 9.81 0.35
N ALA A 147 15.12 9.60 -0.91
CA ALA A 147 14.75 10.47 -2.03
C ALA A 147 13.37 10.16 -2.64
N ASP A 148 12.68 9.13 -2.17
CA ASP A 148 11.36 8.74 -2.64
C ASP A 148 10.26 9.77 -2.32
N ASN A 149 9.20 9.77 -3.14
CA ASN A 149 8.04 10.62 -2.92
C ASN A 149 7.39 10.32 -1.55
N PRO A 150 7.18 11.33 -0.67
CA PRO A 150 6.53 11.13 0.63
C PRO A 150 5.14 10.50 0.53
N ALA A 151 4.44 10.66 -0.59
CA ALA A 151 3.12 10.05 -0.83
C ALA A 151 3.17 8.51 -0.94
N LYS A 152 4.34 7.91 -1.17
CA LYS A 152 4.52 6.45 -1.13
C LYS A 152 4.54 5.90 0.30
N TYR A 153 4.62 6.77 1.30
CA TYR A 153 4.73 6.36 2.70
C TYR A 153 3.50 6.80 3.48
N ALA A 154 3.14 5.98 4.45
CA ALA A 154 2.07 6.29 5.38
C ALA A 154 2.50 5.96 6.79
N LEU A 155 2.07 6.80 7.73
CA LEU A 155 2.25 6.57 9.15
C LEU A 155 1.06 5.77 9.67
N TYR A 156 1.35 4.67 10.36
CA TYR A 156 0.36 3.81 10.97
C TYR A 156 0.42 3.95 12.49
N LYS A 157 -0.75 3.97 13.13
CA LYS A 157 -0.87 3.72 14.57
C LYS A 157 -1.09 2.23 14.81
N ARG A 158 -0.31 1.66 15.72
CA ARG A 158 -0.45 0.30 16.23
C ARG A 158 -0.86 0.38 17.69
N TYR A 159 -1.96 -0.25 18.06
CA TYR A 159 -2.44 -0.27 19.45
C TYR A 159 -2.97 -1.66 19.81
N ARG A 160 -2.94 -2.00 21.10
CA ARG A 160 -3.38 -3.30 21.60
C ARG A 160 -4.75 -3.16 22.27
N ARG A 161 -5.69 -4.02 21.90
CA ARG A 161 -7.01 -4.12 22.53
C ARG A 161 -7.41 -5.59 22.62
N GLU A 162 -7.84 -6.05 23.81
CA GLU A 162 -8.35 -7.42 24.03
C GLU A 162 -7.39 -8.50 23.48
N GLU A 163 -6.10 -8.41 23.80
CA GLU A 163 -4.97 -9.23 23.31
C GLU A 163 -4.64 -9.14 21.80
N GLN A 164 -5.52 -8.56 20.98
CA GLN A 164 -5.27 -8.34 19.55
C GLN A 164 -4.52 -7.02 19.30
N VAL A 165 -3.69 -7.02 18.26
CA VAL A 165 -2.91 -5.84 17.82
C VAL A 165 -3.56 -5.26 16.57
N TYR A 166 -4.11 -4.07 16.70
CA TYR A 166 -4.73 -3.33 15.60
C TYR A 166 -3.71 -2.38 14.97
N VAL A 167 -3.78 -2.23 13.66
CA VAL A 167 -2.95 -1.31 12.88
C VAL A 167 -3.85 -0.50 11.96
N CYS A 168 -3.82 0.83 12.11
CA CYS A 168 -4.63 1.74 11.30
C CYS A 168 -3.74 2.80 10.65
N LYS A 169 -4.01 3.12 9.38
CA LYS A 169 -3.37 4.25 8.69
C LYS A 169 -3.86 5.56 9.32
N LEU A 170 -2.93 6.48 9.57
CA LEU A 170 -3.24 7.85 9.99
C LEU A 170 -3.49 8.71 8.76
N ALA A 171 -4.41 9.66 8.88
CA ALA A 171 -4.64 10.65 7.82
C ALA A 171 -3.56 11.74 7.86
N ASP A 172 -3.24 12.31 6.71
CA ASP A 172 -2.14 13.27 6.55
C ASP A 172 -2.25 14.52 7.44
N GLY A 173 -3.49 14.94 7.73
CA GLY A 173 -3.80 16.10 8.58
C GLY A 173 -3.90 15.80 10.08
N GLU A 174 -3.84 14.54 10.50
CA GLU A 174 -3.85 14.20 11.92
C GLU A 174 -2.57 14.65 12.63
N GLN A 175 -2.64 14.79 13.95
CA GLN A 175 -1.53 15.24 14.79
C GLN A 175 -1.01 14.06 15.64
N PRO A 176 0.17 13.48 15.33
CA PRO A 176 0.69 12.32 16.04
C PRO A 176 0.96 12.57 17.52
N LEU A 177 1.37 13.80 17.89
CA LEU A 177 1.62 14.16 19.28
C LEU A 177 0.33 14.18 20.10
N PHE A 178 -0.78 14.62 19.51
CA PHE A 178 -2.09 14.60 20.15
C PHE A 178 -2.52 13.15 20.45
N LEU A 179 -2.37 12.25 19.47
CA LEU A 179 -2.66 10.82 19.66
C LEU A 179 -1.80 10.20 20.77
N ARG A 180 -0.52 10.60 20.85
CA ARG A 180 0.37 10.18 21.93
C ARG A 180 -0.09 10.69 23.30
N LEU A 181 -0.49 11.95 23.40
CA LEU A 181 -1.02 12.54 24.64
C LEU A 181 -2.28 11.81 25.11
N VAL A 182 -3.15 11.40 24.17
CA VAL A 182 -4.38 10.65 24.48
C VAL A 182 -4.10 9.23 24.95
N ALA A 183 -3.17 8.53 24.31
CA ALA A 183 -2.86 7.14 24.63
C ALA A 183 -1.93 6.96 25.84
N GLY A 184 -1.13 7.97 26.16
CA GLY A 184 -0.13 7.90 27.24
C GLY A 184 1.28 7.52 26.74
N PRO A 185 2.27 7.50 27.65
CA PRO A 185 3.68 7.31 27.28
C PRO A 185 4.03 5.88 26.91
N ASP A 186 3.18 4.91 27.22
CA ASP A 186 3.43 3.50 26.97
C ASP A 186 3.47 3.18 25.46
N THR A 187 4.55 2.51 25.05
CA THR A 187 4.77 2.10 23.66
C THR A 187 3.98 0.86 23.28
N ASP A 188 3.54 0.06 24.26
CA ASP A 188 2.73 -1.13 24.01
C ASP A 188 1.26 -0.76 23.79
N THR A 189 0.78 0.27 24.47
CA THR A 189 -0.54 0.87 24.27
C THR A 189 -0.67 1.52 22.89
N LEU A 190 0.31 2.33 22.48
CA LEU A 190 0.34 2.98 21.18
C LEU A 190 1.77 3.00 20.63
N SER A 191 1.95 2.59 19.38
CA SER A 191 3.21 2.64 18.65
C SER A 191 2.98 3.23 17.26
N PHE A 192 3.93 4.01 16.75
CA PHE A 192 3.88 4.55 15.40
C PHE A 192 4.82 3.79 14.49
N VAL A 193 4.34 3.40 13.31
CA VAL A 193 5.15 2.67 12.32
C VAL A 193 5.03 3.37 10.98
N LEU A 194 6.16 3.79 10.42
CA LEU A 194 6.22 4.29 9.05
C LEU A 194 6.40 3.11 8.10
N ARG A 195 5.47 2.95 7.18
CA ARG A 195 5.50 1.90 6.15
C ARG A 195 5.36 2.49 4.78
N GLU A 196 5.95 1.80 3.82
CA GLU A 196 5.66 2.02 2.42
C GLU A 196 4.25 1.52 2.10
N GLN A 197 3.40 2.41 1.58
CA GLN A 197 2.05 2.07 1.16
C GLN A 197 2.13 1.54 -0.28
N GLN A 198 2.00 0.21 -0.43
CA GLN A 198 1.77 -0.41 -1.73
C GLN A 198 0.29 -0.27 -2.14
N THR A 199 -0.28 0.93 -2.05
CA THR A 199 -1.58 1.14 -2.68
C THR A 199 -1.38 0.96 -4.18
N GLY A 200 -2.10 0.00 -4.77
CA GLY A 200 -2.29 -0.03 -6.22
C GLY A 200 -2.96 1.24 -6.76
N GLU A 201 -3.40 2.16 -5.88
CA GLU A 201 -3.79 3.52 -6.23
C GLU A 201 -2.54 4.41 -6.40
N VAL A 202 -2.28 4.73 -7.67
CA VAL A 202 -1.30 5.73 -8.08
C VAL A 202 -1.78 7.10 -7.63
N MET A 203 -0.95 7.83 -6.89
CA MET A 203 -1.22 9.22 -6.49
C MET A 203 -1.06 10.15 -7.69
N TRP A 204 -2.09 10.22 -8.53
CA TRP A 204 -2.06 10.96 -9.80
C TRP A 204 -1.73 12.45 -9.64
N ASP A 205 -2.14 13.06 -8.52
CA ASP A 205 -1.88 14.48 -8.21
C ASP A 205 -0.38 14.81 -8.00
N ALA A 206 0.47 13.80 -7.83
CA ALA A 206 1.91 13.98 -7.67
C ALA A 206 2.67 14.10 -9.01
N PHE A 207 1.99 13.84 -10.13
CA PHE A 207 2.58 13.92 -11.46
C PHE A 207 2.20 15.24 -12.13
N SER A 208 3.12 15.78 -12.92
CA SER A 208 2.86 16.95 -13.74
C SER A 208 1.85 16.63 -14.86
N ILE A 209 1.13 17.65 -15.33
CA ILE A 209 0.16 17.50 -16.44
C ILE A 209 0.79 16.82 -17.68
N PRO A 210 2.03 17.14 -18.09
CA PRO A 210 2.70 16.43 -19.19
C PRO A 210 2.92 14.93 -18.92
N GLU A 211 3.29 14.55 -17.69
CA GLU A 211 3.48 13.16 -17.30
C GLU A 211 2.15 12.39 -17.32
N LEU A 212 1.08 12.99 -16.79
CA LEU A 212 -0.27 12.43 -16.84
C LEU A 212 -0.74 12.19 -18.28
N ARG A 213 -0.50 13.14 -19.18
CA ARG A 213 -0.80 12.97 -20.61
C ARG A 213 0.01 11.85 -21.26
N ASN A 214 1.25 11.64 -20.83
CA ASN A 214 2.06 10.53 -21.32
C ASN A 214 1.50 9.19 -20.83
N PHE A 215 1.09 9.09 -19.57
CA PHE A 215 0.44 7.88 -19.05
C PHE A 215 -0.83 7.55 -19.82
N LEU A 216 -1.71 8.54 -20.08
CA LEU A 216 -2.91 8.32 -20.91
C LEU A 216 -2.55 7.76 -22.29
N ARG A 217 -1.57 8.36 -22.97
CA ARG A 217 -1.12 7.90 -24.30
C ARG A 217 -0.56 6.48 -24.27
N ILE A 218 0.14 6.09 -23.21
CA ILE A 218 0.66 4.72 -23.05
C ILE A 218 -0.50 3.75 -22.85
N LEU A 219 -1.47 4.10 -21.99
CA LEU A 219 -2.65 3.28 -21.73
C LEU A 219 -3.53 3.11 -22.97
N ASP A 220 -3.76 4.18 -23.74
CA ASP A 220 -4.51 4.12 -25.00
C ASP A 220 -3.84 3.14 -25.98
N LYS A 221 -2.51 3.22 -26.10
CA LYS A 221 -1.74 2.32 -26.96
C LYS A 221 -1.82 0.86 -26.48
N GLU A 222 -1.70 0.63 -25.18
CA GLU A 222 -1.79 -0.71 -24.60
C GLU A 222 -3.20 -1.29 -24.76
N GLU A 223 -4.24 -0.48 -24.61
CA GLU A 223 -5.63 -0.86 -24.86
C GLU A 223 -5.84 -1.28 -26.32
N ASP A 224 -5.34 -0.49 -27.26
CA ASP A 224 -5.41 -0.80 -28.70
C ASP A 224 -4.70 -2.11 -29.03
N GLU A 225 -3.49 -2.32 -28.49
CA GLU A 225 -2.73 -3.57 -28.68
C GLU A 225 -3.47 -4.79 -28.12
N GLN A 226 -4.10 -4.66 -26.94
CA GLN A 226 -4.91 -5.72 -26.34
C GLN A 226 -6.18 -5.99 -27.14
N ARG A 227 -6.85 -4.94 -27.61
CA ARG A 227 -8.02 -5.06 -28.48
C ARG A 227 -7.69 -5.82 -29.75
N GLU A 228 -6.60 -5.46 -30.43
CA GLU A 228 -6.14 -6.17 -31.61
C GLU A 228 -5.77 -7.63 -31.32
N ALA A 229 -5.10 -7.90 -30.18
CA ALA A 229 -4.76 -9.26 -29.79
C ALA A 229 -6.01 -10.13 -29.58
N VAL A 230 -7.06 -9.57 -28.96
CA VAL A 230 -8.36 -10.24 -28.79
C VAL A 230 -9.00 -10.50 -30.15
N ILE A 231 -9.04 -9.49 -31.04
CA ILE A 231 -9.61 -9.64 -32.38
C ILE A 231 -8.89 -10.75 -33.15
N ARG A 232 -7.55 -10.72 -33.21
CA ARG A 232 -6.73 -11.74 -33.88
C ARG A 232 -7.01 -13.14 -33.34
N ARG A 233 -7.14 -13.29 -32.02
CA ARG A 233 -7.45 -14.57 -31.37
C ARG A 233 -8.84 -15.07 -31.73
N TYR A 234 -9.84 -14.20 -31.78
CA TYR A 234 -11.20 -14.57 -32.22
C TYR A 234 -11.25 -14.93 -33.71
N GLU A 235 -10.53 -14.20 -34.56
CA GLU A 235 -10.45 -14.48 -35.99
C GLU A 235 -9.80 -15.83 -36.27
N ALA A 236 -8.66 -16.12 -35.62
CA ALA A 236 -8.00 -17.41 -35.71
C ALA A 236 -8.89 -18.56 -35.22
N TYR A 237 -9.61 -18.36 -34.12
CA TYR A 237 -10.57 -19.35 -33.61
C TYR A 237 -11.73 -19.57 -34.59
N ARG A 238 -12.25 -18.49 -35.17
CA ARG A 238 -13.33 -18.55 -36.18
C ARG A 238 -12.89 -19.30 -37.44
N GLN A 239 -11.67 -19.06 -37.92
CA GLN A 239 -11.12 -19.78 -39.08
C GLN A 239 -11.03 -21.28 -38.81
N ARG A 240 -10.44 -21.68 -37.67
CA ARG A 240 -10.38 -23.10 -37.27
C ARG A 240 -11.76 -23.75 -37.16
N LEU A 241 -12.75 -23.02 -36.66
CA LEU A 241 -14.12 -23.53 -36.56
C LEU A 241 -14.77 -23.70 -37.95
N GLN A 242 -14.48 -22.79 -38.89
CA GLN A 242 -14.94 -22.90 -40.28
C GLN A 242 -14.30 -24.08 -41.02
N GLU A 243 -13.00 -24.31 -40.82
CA GLU A 243 -12.28 -25.47 -41.37
C GLU A 243 -12.90 -26.78 -40.86
N ALA A 244 -13.11 -26.90 -39.54
CA ALA A 244 -13.75 -28.07 -38.94
C ALA A 244 -15.19 -28.29 -39.46
N LEU A 245 -15.95 -27.21 -39.68
CA LEU A 245 -17.29 -27.31 -40.26
C LEU A 245 -17.27 -27.77 -41.72
N GLN A 246 -16.26 -27.41 -42.50
CA GLN A 246 -16.10 -27.88 -43.88
C GLN A 246 -15.70 -29.36 -43.93
N GLU A 247 -14.81 -29.81 -43.03
CA GLU A 247 -14.43 -31.22 -42.92
C GLU A 247 -15.60 -32.13 -42.55
N VAL A 248 -16.48 -31.68 -41.63
CA VAL A 248 -17.69 -32.43 -41.24
C VAL A 248 -18.73 -32.47 -42.36
N ARG A 249 -18.69 -31.54 -43.31
CA ARG A 249 -19.65 -31.40 -44.42
C ARG A 249 -19.15 -32.03 -45.72
N GLY A 250 -18.31 -33.08 -45.63
CA GLY A 250 -17.56 -33.71 -46.72
C GLY A 250 -18.30 -33.91 -48.07
N PRO A 251 -17.55 -34.07 -49.17
CA PRO A 251 -18.05 -33.93 -50.53
C PRO A 251 -19.18 -34.92 -50.82
N SER A 252 -20.30 -34.41 -51.36
CA SER A 252 -21.35 -35.24 -51.97
C SER A 252 -20.87 -35.92 -53.25
#